data_AF-A0A2R4WYF3-F1
#
_entry.id   AF-A0A2R4WYF3-F1
#
_cell.length_a   1.000
_cell.length_b   1.000
_cell.length_c   1.000
_cell.angle_alpha   90.00
_cell.angle_beta   90.00
_cell.angle_gamma   90.00
#
_symmetry.space_group_name_H-M   'P 1'
#
loop_
_entity.id
_entity.type
_entity.pdbx_description
1 polymer ?
#
loop_
_entity_poly.entity_id
_entity_poly.type
_entity_poly.pdbx_seq_one_letter_code
_entity_poly.pdbx_strand_id
1 'polypeptide(L)'
;MTGQARPIYLDATVLSNFASTDAIEFLGSVLDDPVVVPAVRDEIERGHSLGHDYLANAITAFDDDLPIGTTPIDSETPRVRERLDAGEAEALQR
;
A
#
# COMPACT_ATOMS: atom_id res chain seq x y z
N MET A 1 -20.87 -19.74 8.19
CA MET A 1 -20.77 -18.69 7.16
C MET A 1 -19.43 -18.01 7.37
N THR A 2 -18.39 -18.39 6.65
CA THR A 2 -17.10 -17.69 6.70
C THR A 2 -17.21 -16.49 5.77
N GLY A 3 -17.57 -15.32 6.31
CA GLY A 3 -17.40 -14.08 5.57
C GLY A 3 -15.90 -13.92 5.32
N GLN A 4 -15.48 -13.95 4.06
CA GLN A 4 -14.08 -13.73 3.70
C GLN A 4 -13.70 -12.34 4.19
N ALA A 5 -12.76 -12.26 5.14
CA ALA A 5 -12.24 -10.99 5.63
C ALA A 5 -11.76 -10.19 4.42
N ARG A 6 -12.12 -8.91 4.37
CA ARG A 6 -11.66 -8.04 3.30
C ARG A 6 -10.28 -7.51 3.68
N PRO A 7 -9.28 -7.63 2.80
CA PRO A 7 -7.95 -7.10 3.08
C PRO A 7 -8.00 -5.60 3.37
N ILE A 8 -7.17 -5.19 4.31
CA ILE A 8 -6.96 -3.80 4.71
C ILE A 8 -5.72 -3.30 4.00
N TYR A 9 -5.92 -2.52 2.94
CA TYR A 9 -4.81 -1.96 2.17
C TYR A 9 -4.19 -0.77 2.91
N LEU A 10 -2.87 -0.83 3.10
CA LEU A 10 -2.12 0.20 3.80
C LEU A 10 -1.50 1.20 2.81
N ASP A 11 -1.68 2.48 3.10
CA ASP A 11 -1.07 3.59 2.36
C ASP A 11 0.35 3.90 2.87
N ALA A 12 1.20 4.45 2.02
CA ALA A 12 2.57 4.84 2.37
C ALA A 12 2.61 5.84 3.54
N THR A 13 1.65 6.74 3.65
CA THR A 13 1.57 7.72 4.74
C THR A 13 1.30 7.05 6.08
N VAL A 14 0.46 6.01 6.11
CA VAL A 14 0.18 5.23 7.32
C VAL A 14 1.45 4.51 7.76
N LEU A 15 2.11 3.81 6.83
CA LEU A 15 3.37 3.11 7.14
C LEU A 15 4.44 4.08 7.62
N SER A 16 4.62 5.23 6.96
CA SER A 16 5.59 6.24 7.37
C SER A 16 5.34 6.78 8.78
N ASN A 17 4.07 7.06 9.13
CA ASN A 17 3.72 7.53 10.47
C ASN A 17 4.02 6.49 11.56
N PHE A 18 3.67 5.23 11.34
CA PHE A 18 3.94 4.16 12.32
C PHE A 18 5.43 3.80 12.37
N ALA A 19 6.14 3.85 11.25
CA ALA A 19 7.59 3.69 11.19
C ALA A 19 8.30 4.77 12.02
N SER A 20 7.84 6.02 11.93
CA SER A 20 8.41 7.16 12.68
C SER A 20 8.33 7.03 14.20
N THR A 21 7.43 6.17 14.70
CA THR A 21 7.22 5.91 16.13
C THR A 21 7.59 4.48 16.54
N ASP A 22 8.25 3.73 15.66
CA ASP A 22 8.64 2.33 15.86
C ASP A 22 7.47 1.39 16.20
N ALA A 23 6.32 1.63 15.55
CA ALA A 23 5.06 0.95 15.82
C ALA A 23 4.56 0.11 14.63
N ILE A 24 5.42 -0.28 13.69
CA ILE A 24 5.02 -1.07 12.52
C ILE A 24 4.44 -2.43 12.91
N GLU A 25 5.08 -3.15 13.83
CA GLU A 25 4.62 -4.47 14.31
C GLU A 25 3.19 -4.41 14.89
N PHE A 26 2.79 -3.26 15.45
CA PHE A 26 1.44 -3.07 15.96
C PHE A 26 0.39 -3.22 14.85
N LEU A 27 0.66 -2.74 13.63
CA LEU A 27 -0.24 -2.88 12.49
C LEU A 27 -0.47 -4.35 12.12
N GLY A 28 0.60 -5.15 12.07
CA GLY A 28 0.51 -6.60 11.82
C GLY A 28 -0.25 -7.35 12.91
N SER A 29 -0.15 -6.89 14.17
CA SER A 29 -0.80 -7.56 15.31
C SER A 29 -2.30 -7.24 15.47
N VAL A 30 -2.76 -6.09 14.98
CA VAL A 30 -4.13 -5.59 15.22
C VAL A 30 -5.05 -5.75 14.01
N LEU A 31 -4.49 -5.77 12.80
CA LEU A 31 -5.26 -5.90 11.57
C LEU A 31 -5.39 -7.39 11.20
N ASP A 32 -6.60 -7.83 10.88
CA ASP A 32 -6.87 -9.24 10.57
C ASP A 32 -6.28 -9.70 9.21
N ASP A 33 -6.06 -8.76 8.26
CA ASP A 33 -5.53 -9.04 6.91
C ASP A 33 -4.91 -7.77 6.28
N PRO A 34 -3.79 -7.24 6.83
CA PRO A 34 -3.13 -6.08 6.28
C PRO A 34 -2.41 -6.43 4.98
N VAL A 35 -2.54 -5.57 3.96
CA VAL A 35 -1.89 -5.75 2.67
C VAL A 35 -1.18 -4.48 2.24
N VAL A 36 0.06 -4.60 1.80
CA VAL A 36 0.80 -3.53 1.15
C VAL A 36 0.85 -3.80 -0.34
N VAL A 37 0.62 -2.79 -1.16
CA VAL A 37 0.70 -2.93 -2.61
C VAL A 37 2.11 -2.60 -3.12
N PRO A 38 2.54 -3.15 -4.28
CA PRO A 38 3.88 -2.91 -4.82
C PRO A 38 4.25 -1.42 -4.91
N ALA A 39 3.32 -0.57 -5.36
CA ALA A 39 3.57 0.87 -5.47
C ALA A 39 3.89 1.54 -4.12
N VAL A 40 3.23 1.09 -3.03
CA VAL A 40 3.47 1.59 -1.67
C VAL A 40 4.81 1.08 -1.14
N ARG A 41 5.14 -0.19 -1.37
CA ARG A 41 6.48 -0.73 -1.07
C ARG A 41 7.56 0.11 -1.73
N ASP A 42 7.43 0.36 -3.03
CA ASP A 42 8.43 1.12 -3.78
C ASP A 42 8.57 2.55 -3.22
N GLU A 43 7.48 3.16 -2.75
CA GLU A 43 7.53 4.49 -2.12
C GLU A 43 8.28 4.49 -0.79
N ILE A 44 8.05 3.48 0.05
CA ILE A 44 8.75 3.32 1.33
C ILE A 44 10.24 3.05 1.11
N GLU A 45 10.60 2.13 0.21
CA GLU A 45 12.00 1.84 -0.13
C GLU A 45 12.71 3.07 -0.72
N ARG A 46 12.04 3.82 -1.61
CA ARG A 46 12.57 5.09 -2.12
C ARG A 46 12.79 6.09 -0.99
N GLY A 47 11.83 6.25 -0.09
CA GLY A 47 11.96 7.13 1.08
C GLY A 47 13.20 6.80 1.91
N HIS A 48 13.42 5.52 2.22
CA HIS A 48 14.60 5.07 2.94
C HIS A 48 15.88 5.39 2.18
N SER A 49 15.93 5.15 0.87
CA SER A 49 17.08 5.47 0.03
C SER A 49 17.43 6.97 -0.02
N LEU A 50 16.46 7.84 0.26
CA LEU A 50 16.61 9.30 0.31
C LEU A 50 16.98 9.82 1.72
N GLY A 51 17.26 8.92 2.67
CA GLY A 51 17.73 9.27 4.03
C GLY A 51 16.63 9.29 5.10
N HIS A 52 15.45 8.73 4.81
CA HIS A 52 14.42 8.50 5.82
C HIS A 52 14.66 7.17 6.54
N ASP A 53 15.74 7.09 7.32
CA ASP A 53 16.20 5.85 7.99
C ASP A 53 15.14 5.24 8.90
N TYR A 54 14.22 6.05 9.43
CA TYR A 54 13.10 5.58 10.26
C TYR A 54 12.16 4.61 9.53
N LEU A 55 12.22 4.54 8.19
CA LEU A 55 11.42 3.60 7.39
C LEU A 55 11.99 2.16 7.37
N ALA A 56 13.18 1.92 7.92
CA ALA A 56 13.82 0.61 7.88
C ALA A 56 12.99 -0.51 8.53
N ASN A 57 12.26 -0.20 9.61
CA ASN A 57 11.36 -1.16 10.27
C ASN A 57 10.17 -1.54 9.39
N ALA A 58 9.61 -0.61 8.61
CA ALA A 58 8.55 -0.88 7.65
C ALA A 58 9.02 -1.81 6.53
N ILE A 59 10.24 -1.59 6.02
CA ILE A 59 10.83 -2.45 4.99
C ILE A 59 11.02 -3.88 5.50
N THR A 60 11.51 -4.01 6.74
CA THR A 60 11.71 -5.32 7.37
C THR A 60 10.38 -6.08 7.53
N ALA A 61 9.30 -5.37 7.87
CA ALA A 61 7.99 -5.96 8.08
C ALA A 61 7.31 -6.49 6.81
N PHE A 62 7.76 -6.12 5.60
CA PHE A 62 7.12 -6.58 4.36
C PHE A 62 7.25 -8.09 4.10
N ASP A 63 8.28 -8.72 4.66
CA ASP A 63 8.52 -10.16 4.49
C ASP A 63 7.73 -11.02 5.51
N ASP A 64 7.29 -10.44 6.62
CA ASP A 64 6.69 -11.17 7.75
C ASP A 64 5.26 -10.68 8.07
N ASP A 65 5.11 -9.43 8.53
CA ASP A 65 3.87 -8.91 9.13
C ASP A 65 2.95 -8.18 8.15
N LEU A 66 3.52 -7.58 7.10
CA LEU A 66 2.84 -6.70 6.16
C LEU A 66 3.01 -7.21 4.72
N PRO A 67 2.37 -8.33 4.35
CA PRO A 67 2.61 -9.00 3.09
C PRO A 67 2.29 -8.11 1.88
N ILE A 68 3.12 -8.25 0.85
CA ILE A 68 2.90 -7.57 -0.43
C ILE A 68 1.84 -8.31 -1.23
N GLY A 69 0.74 -7.63 -1.55
CA GLY A 69 -0.38 -8.17 -2.32
C GLY A 69 -0.81 -7.26 -3.47
N THR A 70 -1.38 -7.86 -4.52
CA THR A 70 -1.95 -7.12 -5.64
C THR A 70 -3.41 -6.76 -5.36
N THR A 71 -3.81 -5.52 -5.66
CA THR A 71 -5.24 -5.16 -5.63
C THR A 71 -5.95 -5.79 -6.83
N PRO A 72 -7.25 -6.14 -6.70
CA PRO A 72 -8.06 -6.54 -7.85
C PRO A 72 -8.14 -5.46 -8.95
N ILE A 73 -7.85 -4.20 -8.63
CA ILE A 73 -7.96 -3.06 -9.54
C ILE A 73 -6.99 -3.15 -10.72
N ASP A 74 -5.85 -3.83 -10.58
CA ASP A 74 -4.94 -4.11 -11.72
C ASP A 74 -5.62 -4.91 -12.86
N SER A 75 -6.73 -5.60 -12.56
CA SER A 75 -7.55 -6.29 -13.56
C SER A 75 -8.68 -5.43 -14.16
N GLU A 76 -8.95 -4.23 -13.61
CA GLU A 76 -10.04 -3.33 -14.03
C GLU A 76 -9.58 -2.04 -14.72
N THR A 77 -8.27 -1.76 -14.80
CA THR A 77 -7.71 -0.57 -15.47
C THR A 77 -8.25 -0.32 -16.89
N PRO A 78 -8.55 -1.33 -17.73
CA PRO A 78 -9.21 -1.10 -19.02
C PRO A 78 -10.60 -0.46 -18.90
N ARG A 79 -11.35 -0.78 -17.83
CA ARG A 79 -12.74 -0.32 -17.60
C ARG A 79 -12.82 1.06 -16.96
N VAL A 80 -11.77 1.53 -16.31
CA VAL A 80 -11.73 2.88 -15.73
C VAL A 80 -11.83 3.91 -16.86
N ARG A 81 -11.04 3.76 -17.93
CA ARG A 81 -11.09 4.66 -19.11
C ARG A 81 -12.45 4.68 -19.81
N GLU A 82 -13.21 3.58 -19.74
CA GLU A 82 -14.56 3.49 -20.31
C GLU A 82 -15.62 4.25 -19.48
N ARG A 83 -15.28 4.63 -18.23
CA ARG A 83 -16.16 5.31 -17.28
C ARG A 83 -15.78 6.78 -17.04
N LEU A 84 -14.54 7.15 -17.36
CA LEU A 84 -14.08 8.53 -17.29
C LEU A 84 -14.81 9.36 -18.35
N ASP A 85 -15.21 10.58 -17.99
CA ASP A 85 -15.67 11.52 -19.00
C ASP A 85 -14.50 12.00 -19.88
N ALA A 86 -14.83 12.71 -20.97
CA ALA A 86 -13.82 13.16 -21.92
C ALA A 86 -12.73 14.05 -21.28
N GLY A 87 -13.08 14.82 -20.24
CA GLY A 87 -12.14 15.70 -19.55
C GLY A 87 -11.19 14.94 -18.62
N GLU A 88 -11.71 13.97 -17.89
CA GLU A 88 -10.93 13.12 -16.99
C GLU A 88 -9.96 12.20 -17.76
N ALA A 89 -10.38 11.69 -18.92
CA ALA A 89 -9.55 10.85 -19.78
C ALA A 89 -8.36 11.59 -20.40
N GLU A 90 -8.51 12.89 -20.70
CA GLU A 90 -7.40 13.73 -21.18
C GLU A 90 -6.37 14.03 -20.08
N ALA A 91 -6.79 14.12 -18.81
CA ALA A 91 -5.90 14.40 -17.69
C ALA A 91 -4.87 13.28 -17.43
N LEU A 92 -5.19 12.04 -17.80
CA LEU A 92 -4.32 10.87 -17.65
C LEU A 92 -3.33 10.66 -18.82
N GLN A 93 -3.34 11.53 -19.84
CA GLN A 93 -2.46 11.44 -21.02
C GLN A 93 -1.26 12.38 -20.97
N ARG A 94 -1.03 13.06 -19.84
CA ARG A 94 0.06 14.03 -19.65
C ARG A 94 1.29 13.46 -18.97
#